data_AF-A0A973AU63-F1
#
_entry.id   AF-A0A973AU63-F1
#
_cell.length_a   1.000
_cell.length_b   1.000
_cell.length_c   1.000
_cell.angle_alpha   90.00
_cell.angle_beta   90.00
_cell.angle_gamma   90.00
#
_symmetry.space_group_name_H-M   'P 1'
#
loop_
_entity.id
_entity.type
_entity.pdbx_description
1 polymer ?
#
loop_
_entity_poly.entity_id
_entity_poly.type
_entity_poly.pdbx_seq_one_letter_code
_entity_poly.pdbx_strand_id
1 'polypeptide(L)' 'MKNIIKETKTTQLTVTIKEEIVHDLKVMEKNTHQSVDDLVTKALLFFIATHNDYLGRNRLM' A
#
# COMPACT_ATOMS: atom_id res chain seq x y z
N MET A 1 -11.09 31.56 -1.65
CA MET A 1 -9.95 30.72 -1.20
C MET A 1 -9.96 29.45 -2.04
N LYS A 2 -8.90 29.16 -2.82
CA LYS A 2 -8.83 27.95 -3.63
C LYS A 2 -8.36 26.80 -2.73
N ASN A 3 -9.23 25.83 -2.48
CA ASN A 3 -8.82 24.57 -1.85
C ASN A 3 -7.92 23.83 -2.85
N ILE A 4 -6.61 23.83 -2.59
CA ILE A 4 -5.67 23.00 -3.34
C ILE A 4 -5.82 21.59 -2.77
N ILE A 5 -6.69 20.79 -3.39
CA ILE A 5 -6.70 19.34 -3.17
C ILE A 5 -5.38 18.85 -3.77
N LYS A 6 -4.44 18.44 -2.92
CA LYS A 6 -3.17 17.88 -3.35
C LYS A 6 -3.46 16.48 -3.91
N GLU A 7 -3.76 16.40 -5.20
CA GLU A 7 -4.01 15.12 -5.88
C GLU A 7 -2.81 14.20 -5.65
N THR A 8 -3.06 13.08 -4.98
CA THR A 8 -2.02 12.09 -4.70
C THR A 8 -1.81 11.30 -5.99
N LYS A 9 -0.68 11.52 -6.65
CA LYS A 9 -0.36 10.82 -7.89
C LYS A 9 -0.19 9.32 -7.60
N THR A 10 -1.00 8.49 -8.25
CA THR A 10 -0.85 7.04 -8.22
C THR A 10 0.30 6.61 -9.12
N THR A 11 1.03 5.57 -8.71
CA THR A 11 2.11 4.95 -9.48
C THR A 11 2.00 3.44 -9.39
N GLN A 12 2.49 2.73 -10.40
CA GLN A 12 2.53 1.27 -10.42
C GLN A 12 3.85 0.77 -9.87
N LEU A 13 3.80 -0.36 -9.16
CA LEU A 13 4.95 -1.08 -8.64
C LEU A 13 4.80 -2.57 -9.01
N THR A 14 5.81 -3.15 -9.63
CA THR A 14 5.88 -4.59 -9.90
C THR A 14 6.86 -5.24 -8.93
N VAL A 15 6.45 -6.33 -8.28
CA VAL A 15 7.28 -7.08 -7.33
C VAL A 15 7.24 -8.58 -7.64
N THR A 16 8.30 -9.29 -7.26
CA THR A 16 8.31 -10.75 -7.24
C THR A 16 7.99 -11.22 -5.83
N ILE A 17 6.91 -11.98 -5.68
CA ILE A 17 6.46 -12.57 -4.41
C ILE A 17 6.08 -14.02 -4.63
N LYS A 18 5.98 -14.80 -3.54
CA LYS A 18 5.60 -16.21 -3.63
C LYS A 18 4.17 -16.38 -4.13
N GLU A 19 3.92 -17.45 -4.87
CA GLU A 19 2.60 -17.82 -5.41
C GLU A 19 1.54 -17.95 -4.32
N GLU A 20 1.89 -18.54 -3.16
CA GLU A 20 0.99 -18.68 -2.00
C GLU A 20 0.42 -17.34 -1.53
N ILE A 21 1.23 -16.27 -1.56
CA ILE A 21 0.80 -14.92 -1.16
C ILE A 21 -0.16 -14.34 -2.19
N VAL A 22 0.09 -14.57 -3.49
CA VAL A 22 -0.80 -14.12 -4.57
C VAL A 22 -2.16 -14.79 -4.46
N HIS A 23 -2.17 -16.10 -4.20
CA HIS A 23 -3.40 -16.86 -3.96
C HIS A 23 -4.19 -16.27 -2.79
N ASP A 24 -3.54 -16.05 -1.65
CA ASP A 24 -4.19 -15.54 -0.45
C ASP A 24 -4.75 -14.13 -0.65
N LEU A 25 -4.02 -13.25 -1.36
CA LEU A 25 -4.53 -11.93 -1.74
C LEU A 25 -5.80 -12.01 -2.59
N LYS A 26 -5.89 -12.97 -3.51
CA LYS A 26 -7.09 -13.20 -4.33
C LYS A 26 -8.26 -13.76 -3.53
N VAL A 27 -8.00 -14.62 -2.55
CA VAL A 27 -9.02 -15.08 -1.61
C VAL A 27 -9.54 -13.93 -0.75
N MET A 28 -8.65 -13.06 -0.27
CA MET A 28 -9.02 -11.87 0.52
C MET A 28 -9.85 -10.89 -0.31
N GLU A 29 -9.47 -10.62 -1.57
CA GLU A 29 -10.23 -9.77 -2.49
C GLU A 29 -11.67 -10.28 -2.66
N LYS A 30 -11.83 -11.59 -2.89
CA LYS A 30 -13.15 -12.23 -3.02
C LYS A 30 -14.00 -12.12 -1.75
N ASN A 31 -13.40 -12.35 -0.59
CA ASN A 31 -14.13 -12.44 0.69
C ASN A 31 -14.46 -11.06 1.28
N THR A 32 -13.65 -10.04 0.98
CA THR A 32 -13.79 -8.70 1.57
C THR A 32 -14.36 -7.66 0.61
N HIS A 33 -14.42 -7.99 -0.69
CA HIS A 33 -14.78 -7.06 -1.77
C HIS A 33 -13.87 -5.82 -1.85
N GLN A 34 -12.64 -5.91 -1.31
CA GLN A 34 -11.61 -4.89 -1.45
C GLN A 34 -10.64 -5.31 -2.54
N SER A 35 -10.20 -4.35 -3.36
CA SER A 35 -9.20 -4.64 -4.39
C SER A 35 -7.88 -5.10 -3.77
N VAL A 36 -7.12 -5.92 -4.48
CA VAL A 36 -5.75 -6.28 -4.06
C VAL A 36 -4.91 -5.02 -3.81
N ASP A 37 -5.06 -3.98 -4.65
CA ASP A 37 -4.34 -2.72 -4.50
C ASP A 37 -4.66 -2.04 -3.16
N ASP A 38 -5.93 -2.00 -2.74
CA ASP A 38 -6.33 -1.43 -1.45
C ASP A 38 -5.80 -2.26 -0.28
N LEU A 39 -5.87 -3.59 -0.38
CA LEU A 39 -5.37 -4.50 0.64
C LEU A 39 -3.86 -4.32 0.84
N VAL A 40 -3.10 -4.32 -0.25
CA VAL A 40 -1.64 -4.13 -0.25
C VAL A 40 -1.29 -2.72 0.24
N THR A 41 -2.00 -1.69 -0.22
CA THR A 41 -1.77 -0.30 0.23
C THR A 41 -1.96 -0.17 1.74
N LYS A 42 -3.05 -0.71 2.29
CA LYS A 42 -3.30 -0.71 3.74
C LYS A 42 -2.21 -1.44 4.49
N ALA A 43 -1.84 -2.65 4.05
CA ALA A 43 -0.79 -3.44 4.68
C ALA A 43 0.55 -2.68 4.69
N LEU A 44 0.94 -2.07 3.58
CA LEU A 44 2.17 -1.29 3.47
C LEU A 44 2.12 -0.03 4.33
N LEU A 45 0.99 0.66 4.43
CA LEU A 45 0.83 1.82 5.33
C LEU A 45 1.03 1.44 6.79
N PHE A 46 0.44 0.33 7.23
CA PHE A 46 0.65 -0.18 8.60
C PHE A 46 2.10 -0.62 8.83
N PHE A 47 2.70 -1.31 7.86
CA PHE A 47 4.09 -1.72 7.93
C PHE A 47 5.03 -0.52 8.05
N ILE A 48 4.85 0.49 7.20
CA ILE A 48 5.57 1.76 7.21
C ILE A 48 5.44 2.48 8.56
N ALA A 49 4.23 2.53 9.12
CA ALA A 49 3.98 3.24 10.37
C ALA A 49 4.73 2.59 11.55
N THR A 50 4.88 1.26 11.50
CA THR A 50 5.55 0.46 12.53
C THR A 50 7.06 0.32 12.31
N HIS A 51 7.53 0.43 11.07
CA HIS A 51 8.93 0.30 10.66
C HIS A 51 9.45 1.58 10.00
N ASN A 52 9.09 2.73 10.59
CA ASN A 52 9.48 4.04 10.05
C ASN A 52 11.01 4.26 10.08
N ASP A 53 11.73 3.48 10.90
CA ASP A 53 13.19 3.43 10.94
C ASP A 53 13.80 3.04 9.58
N TYR A 54 13.11 2.24 8.76
CA TYR A 54 13.60 1.81 7.44
C TYR A 54 13.63 2.94 6.42
N LEU A 55 12.93 4.05 6.68
CA LEU A 55 12.80 5.17 5.76
C LEU A 55 13.87 6.23 5.97
N GLY A 56 14.70 6.08 7.00
CA GLY A 56 15.66 7.09 7.41
C GLY A 56 15.00 8.40 7.86
N ARG A 57 15.81 9.39 8.25
CA ARG A 57 15.32 10.68 8.80
C ARG A 57 14.58 11.59 7.79
N ASN A 58 14.39 11.14 6.54
CA ASN A 58 14.04 12.05 5.43
C ASN A 58 12.57 12.02 5.00
N ARG A 59 11.70 11.18 5.58
CA ARG A 59 10.27 11.19 5.20
C ARG A 59 9.47 12.36 5.81
N LEU A 60 9.99 12.99 6.85
CA LEU A 60 9.34 14.08 7.58
C LEU A 60 10.05 15.44 7.44
N MET A 61 11.00 15.57 6.50
CA MET A 61 11.60 16.86 6.13
C MET A 61 10.99 17.41 4.85
#